data_AF-A0A2E0TMJ4-F1
#
_entry.id   AF-A0A2E0TMJ4-F1
#
_cell.length_a   1.000
_cell.length_b   1.000
_cell.length_c   1.000
_cell.angle_alpha   90.00
_cell.angle_beta   90.00
_cell.angle_gamma   90.00
#
_symmetry.space_group_name_H-M   'P 1'
#
loop_
_entity.id
_entity.type
_entity.pdbx_description
1 polymer ?
#
loop_
_entity_poly.entity_id
_entity_poly.type
_entity_poly.pdbx_seq_one_letter_code
_entity_poly.pdbx_strand_id
1 'polypeptide(L)'
;MTEQAIREVKEEATSGEGATSLADAAKPQRRRGRRKRRTRARARTISIRRLSKAELNRGRLLYPETDYWRPTTRAECKDMERPCPYVSCKYHLYIDVHPVRGSIKLNFPDLEVWEMTETCALDVADRGGITLEEVGEIMNLTRERVRQVETAGLAKLEALQDIERLKDYIL
;
A
#
# COMPACT_ATOMS: atom_id res chain seq x y z
N MET A 1 -71.82 46.66 -34.65
CA MET A 1 -71.52 48.10 -34.86
C MET A 1 -70.08 48.27 -34.43
N THR A 2 -69.15 48.05 -35.36
CA THR A 2 -68.33 49.08 -36.04
C THR A 2 -67.05 49.32 -35.24
N GLU A 3 -65.80 49.30 -35.72
CA GLU A 3 -65.12 49.26 -37.02
C GLU A 3 -63.66 48.86 -36.65
N GLN A 4 -63.03 47.86 -37.25
CA GLN A 4 -62.15 47.99 -38.43
C GLN A 4 -61.19 49.20 -38.45
N ALA A 5 -59.89 48.86 -38.34
CA ALA A 5 -58.81 49.19 -39.28
C ALA A 5 -57.99 50.49 -39.14
N ILE A 6 -56.73 50.37 -39.64
CA ILE A 6 -55.72 51.35 -40.14
C ILE A 6 -54.38 51.19 -39.36
N ARG A 7 -53.34 50.48 -39.87
CA ARG A 7 -52.29 50.83 -40.89
C ARG A 7 -51.47 52.08 -40.46
N GLU A 8 -50.14 52.18 -40.43
CA GLU A 8 -49.02 51.80 -41.34
C GLU A 8 -47.68 52.13 -40.60
N VAL A 9 -46.65 51.26 -40.64
CA VAL A 9 -45.40 51.33 -41.45
C VAL A 9 -44.31 52.32 -40.98
N LYS A 10 -43.13 51.76 -40.63
CA LYS A 10 -41.74 52.11 -41.03
C LYS A 10 -40.77 51.21 -40.23
N GLU A 11 -40.13 50.18 -40.81
CA GLU A 11 -38.81 50.20 -41.49
C GLU A 11 -37.79 51.08 -40.74
N GLU A 12 -36.67 50.58 -40.19
CA GLU A 12 -35.53 49.86 -40.82
C GLU A 12 -34.88 48.91 -39.78
N ALA A 13 -34.58 47.64 -40.11
CA ALA A 13 -33.27 47.16 -40.60
C ALA A 13 -32.07 47.64 -39.74
N THR A 14 -31.32 46.76 -39.06
CA THR A 14 -30.26 46.00 -39.74
C THR A 14 -29.60 44.95 -38.82
N SER A 15 -29.19 43.86 -39.48
CA SER A 15 -28.08 42.90 -39.21
C SER A 15 -28.03 42.20 -37.84
N GLY A 16 -28.14 40.86 -37.76
CA GLY A 16 -27.26 39.86 -38.37
C GLY A 16 -26.34 39.30 -37.26
N GLU A 17 -26.03 38.03 -37.05
CA GLU A 17 -26.16 36.76 -37.77
C GLU A 17 -25.93 35.63 -36.73
N GLY A 18 -26.39 34.41 -37.03
CA GLY A 18 -25.63 33.20 -36.67
C GLY A 18 -25.84 32.57 -35.29
N ALA A 19 -27.01 31.98 -35.04
CA ALA A 19 -27.15 30.96 -34.00
C ALA A 19 -26.44 29.66 -34.43
N THR A 20 -25.16 29.51 -34.07
CA THR A 20 -24.46 28.22 -34.15
C THR A 20 -24.67 27.46 -32.85
N SER A 21 -25.20 26.25 -32.98
CA SER A 21 -25.52 25.34 -31.87
C SER A 21 -24.24 24.87 -31.16
N LEU A 22 -23.99 25.39 -29.96
CA LEU A 22 -23.00 24.86 -29.03
C LEU A 22 -23.65 23.79 -28.16
N ALA A 23 -23.73 22.57 -28.68
CA ALA A 23 -24.08 21.38 -27.92
C ALA A 23 -22.89 20.42 -27.87
N ASP A 24 -21.77 20.88 -27.31
CA ASP A 24 -20.69 20.00 -26.87
C ASP A 24 -20.75 19.85 -25.35
N ALA A 25 -21.21 18.66 -24.95
CA ALA A 25 -21.39 18.25 -23.58
C ALA A 25 -20.07 18.34 -22.78
N ALA A 26 -19.96 19.36 -21.94
CA ALA A 26 -18.92 19.47 -20.93
C ALA A 26 -19.06 18.31 -19.92
N LYS A 27 -18.31 17.22 -20.12
CA LYS A 27 -18.19 16.14 -19.13
C LYS A 27 -17.69 16.74 -17.80
N PRO A 28 -18.36 16.48 -16.66
CA PRO A 28 -17.92 17.02 -15.39
C PRO A 28 -16.56 16.42 -15.06
N GLN A 29 -15.53 17.27 -15.04
CA GLN A 29 -14.20 16.87 -14.61
C GLN A 29 -14.31 16.40 -13.16
N ARG A 30 -14.16 15.08 -12.95
CA ARG A 30 -14.13 14.47 -11.61
C ARG A 30 -13.03 15.17 -10.81
N ARG A 31 -13.44 16.04 -9.88
CA ARG A 31 -12.53 16.72 -8.95
C ARG A 31 -11.72 15.63 -8.28
N ARG A 32 -10.42 15.56 -8.58
CA ARG A 32 -9.50 14.59 -7.96
C ARG A 32 -9.59 14.81 -6.45
N GLY A 33 -10.28 13.90 -5.76
CA GLY A 33 -10.49 13.97 -4.33
C GLY A 33 -9.16 14.21 -3.63
N ARG A 34 -9.13 15.20 -2.74
CA ARG A 34 -7.99 15.52 -1.89
C ARG A 34 -7.55 14.22 -1.21
N ARG A 35 -6.41 13.66 -1.62
CA ARG A 35 -5.87 12.41 -1.06
C ARG A 35 -5.85 12.56 0.46
N LYS A 36 -6.65 11.77 1.18
CA LYS A 36 -6.64 11.74 2.65
C LYS A 36 -5.19 11.53 3.07
N ARG A 37 -4.65 12.50 3.81
CA ARG A 37 -3.30 12.42 4.36
C ARG A 37 -3.29 11.19 5.27
N ARG A 38 -2.42 10.21 5.00
CA ARG A 38 -2.28 9.04 5.87
C ARG A 38 -2.05 9.53 7.30
N THR A 39 -2.96 9.16 8.19
CA THR A 39 -2.89 9.49 9.63
C THR A 39 -1.86 8.66 10.36
N ARG A 40 -1.50 7.49 9.81
CA ARG A 40 -0.53 6.56 10.41
C ARG A 40 0.90 7.09 10.35
N ALA A 41 1.65 6.82 11.41
CA ALA A 41 3.07 7.14 11.46
C ALA A 41 3.83 6.41 10.35
N ARG A 42 4.91 7.04 9.87
CA ARG A 42 5.79 6.38 8.90
C ARG A 42 6.62 5.32 9.60
N ALA A 43 6.95 4.26 8.88
CA ALA A 43 7.89 3.24 9.33
C ALA A 43 9.18 3.86 9.89
N ARG A 44 9.71 3.30 10.98
CA ARG A 44 10.90 3.78 11.68
C ARG A 44 12.03 2.77 11.57
N THR A 45 13.20 3.21 11.12
CA THR A 45 14.38 2.34 11.02
C THR A 45 15.35 2.62 12.15
N ILE A 46 15.68 1.58 12.92
CA ILE A 46 16.72 1.56 13.95
C ILE A 46 17.99 0.99 13.31
N SER A 47 19.07 1.76 13.33
CA SER A 47 20.36 1.35 12.77
C SER A 47 21.31 0.96 13.88
N ILE A 48 21.70 -0.32 13.95
CA ILE A 48 22.65 -0.83 14.95
C ILE A 48 23.95 0.00 14.95
N ARG A 49 24.46 0.36 13.76
CA ARG A 49 25.70 1.16 13.63
C ARG A 49 25.62 2.57 14.20
N ARG A 50 24.42 3.08 14.52
CA ARG A 50 24.22 4.41 15.11
C ARG A 50 24.05 4.37 16.62
N LEU A 51 23.94 3.17 17.21
CA LEU A 51 23.86 3.01 18.66
C LEU A 51 25.27 3.10 19.25
N SER A 52 25.39 3.85 20.33
CA SER A 52 26.61 3.91 21.12
C SER A 52 26.88 2.58 21.81
N LYS A 53 28.15 2.31 22.13
CA LYS A 53 28.54 1.12 22.90
C LYS A 53 27.83 1.06 24.26
N ALA A 54 27.57 2.21 24.87
CA ALA A 54 26.81 2.32 26.12
C ALA A 54 25.34 1.91 25.95
N GLU A 55 24.68 2.31 24.86
CA GLU A 55 23.31 1.88 24.56
C GLU A 55 23.22 0.39 24.26
N LEU A 56 24.17 -0.16 23.51
CA LEU A 56 24.25 -1.60 23.23
C LEU A 56 24.44 -2.41 24.51
N ASN A 57 25.38 -2.00 25.37
CA ASN A 57 25.62 -2.66 26.65
C ASN A 57 24.40 -2.57 27.58
N ARG A 58 23.73 -1.41 27.63
CA ARG A 58 22.48 -1.24 28.39
C ARG A 58 21.40 -2.18 27.87
N GLY A 59 21.24 -2.29 26.55
CA GLY A 59 20.29 -3.22 25.94
C GLY A 59 20.55 -4.66 26.35
N ARG A 60 21.81 -5.11 26.29
CA ARG A 60 22.22 -6.46 26.69
C ARG A 60 22.00 -6.74 28.19
N LEU A 61 22.18 -5.73 29.05
CA LEU A 61 21.95 -5.87 30.49
C LEU A 61 20.46 -5.94 30.83
N LEU A 62 19.64 -5.12 30.17
CA LEU A 62 18.19 -5.07 30.40
C LEU A 62 17.47 -6.28 29.79
N TYR A 63 17.93 -6.73 28.63
CA TYR A 63 17.33 -7.82 27.86
C TYR A 63 18.40 -8.85 27.52
N PRO A 64 18.79 -9.72 28.49
CA PRO A 64 19.75 -10.78 28.21
C PRO A 64 19.17 -11.74 27.16
N GLU A 65 20.04 -12.24 26.28
CA GLU A 65 19.69 -13.31 25.35
C GLU A 65 19.29 -14.53 26.20
N THR A 66 18.01 -14.89 26.10
CA THR A 66 17.43 -16.03 26.79
C THR A 66 16.96 -17.00 25.73
N ASP A 67 17.33 -18.27 25.88
CA ASP A 67 16.76 -19.33 25.06
C ASP A 67 15.34 -19.60 25.55
N TYR A 68 14.38 -19.25 24.71
CA TYR A 68 12.99 -19.63 24.86
C TYR A 68 12.58 -20.47 23.67
N TRP A 69 11.60 -21.36 23.89
CA TRP A 69 11.09 -22.19 22.81
C TRP A 69 10.39 -21.34 21.75
N ARG A 70 10.75 -21.57 20.48
CA ARG A 70 10.18 -20.91 19.30
C ARG A 70 9.90 -21.95 18.22
N PRO A 71 8.74 -21.89 17.53
CA PRO A 71 8.44 -22.81 16.46
C PRO A 71 9.43 -22.67 15.30
N THR A 72 9.86 -23.81 14.80
CA THR A 72 10.81 -23.95 13.70
C THR A 72 10.10 -24.11 12.37
N THR A 73 8.94 -24.77 12.39
CA THR A 73 8.17 -25.11 11.19
C THR A 73 6.83 -24.38 11.15
N ARG A 74 6.28 -24.24 9.94
CA ARG A 74 4.93 -23.68 9.74
C ARG A 74 3.86 -24.54 10.42
N ALA A 75 4.02 -25.86 10.41
CA ALA A 75 3.08 -26.77 11.06
C ALA A 75 2.96 -26.51 12.56
N GLU A 76 4.07 -26.19 13.24
CA GLU A 76 4.07 -25.84 14.66
C GLU A 76 3.39 -24.50 14.96
N CYS A 77 3.56 -23.49 14.09
CA CYS A 77 3.06 -22.13 14.35
C CYS A 77 1.68 -21.80 13.78
N LYS A 78 1.14 -22.65 12.90
CA LYS A 78 -0.12 -22.37 12.20
C LYS A 78 -1.28 -22.13 13.14
N ASP A 79 -1.46 -23.03 14.11
CA ASP A 79 -2.62 -23.03 15.00
C ASP A 79 -2.35 -22.32 16.33
N MET A 80 -1.25 -21.57 16.43
CA MET A 80 -0.96 -20.73 17.60
C MET A 80 -1.86 -19.50 17.67
N GLU A 81 -1.97 -18.92 18.86
CA GLU A 81 -2.69 -17.68 19.11
C GLU A 81 -2.24 -16.52 18.19
N ARG A 82 -3.18 -15.66 17.82
CA ARG A 82 -2.94 -14.44 17.04
C ARG A 82 -3.43 -13.24 17.86
N PRO A 83 -2.72 -12.10 17.89
CA PRO A 83 -1.47 -11.75 17.19
C PRO A 83 -0.24 -12.58 17.56
N CYS A 84 0.63 -12.88 16.58
CA CYS A 84 1.77 -13.78 16.77
C CYS A 84 2.81 -13.19 17.75
N PRO A 85 3.19 -13.91 18.83
CA PRO A 85 4.15 -13.40 19.82
C PRO A 85 5.60 -13.41 19.31
N TYR A 86 5.90 -14.20 18.27
CA TYR A 86 7.26 -14.39 17.77
C TYR A 86 7.68 -13.32 16.76
N VAL A 87 7.83 -12.08 17.24
CA VAL A 87 8.20 -10.91 16.43
C VAL A 87 9.56 -11.01 15.73
N SER A 88 10.44 -11.92 16.19
CA SER A 88 11.72 -12.25 15.59
C SER A 88 11.61 -13.13 14.33
N CYS A 89 10.42 -13.63 14.01
CA CYS A 89 10.20 -14.46 12.84
C CYS A 89 10.42 -13.68 11.53
N LYS A 90 11.09 -14.31 10.55
CA LYS A 90 11.31 -13.76 9.20
C LYS A 90 10.02 -13.34 8.49
N TYR A 91 8.90 -13.99 8.81
CA TYR A 91 7.60 -13.73 8.19
C TYR A 91 6.73 -12.76 9.00
N HIS A 92 7.25 -12.22 10.11
CA HIS A 92 6.49 -11.32 10.96
C HIS A 92 6.34 -9.94 10.32
N LEU A 93 5.14 -9.37 10.33
CA LEU A 93 4.83 -8.12 9.65
C LEU A 93 5.18 -6.86 10.47
N TYR A 94 5.52 -7.01 11.75
CA TYR A 94 5.88 -5.88 12.60
C TYR A 94 7.31 -5.36 12.36
N ILE A 95 8.27 -6.28 12.19
CA ILE A 95 9.70 -6.00 12.12
C ILE A 95 10.29 -6.60 10.84
N ASP A 96 11.07 -5.81 10.12
CA ASP A 96 11.89 -6.24 8.97
C ASP A 96 13.37 -5.97 9.27
N VAL A 97 14.21 -7.01 9.21
CA VAL A 97 15.63 -6.94 9.52
C VAL A 97 16.45 -7.05 8.24
N HIS A 98 17.27 -6.04 7.97
CA HIS A 98 18.17 -6.09 6.82
C HIS A 98 19.29 -7.11 7.07
N PRO A 99 19.47 -8.13 6.22
CA PRO A 99 20.38 -9.27 6.50
C PRO A 99 21.85 -8.87 6.63
N VAL A 100 22.32 -7.93 5.80
CA VAL A 100 23.74 -7.49 5.81
C VAL A 100 23.98 -6.36 6.82
N ARG A 101 23.13 -5.33 6.84
CA ARG A 101 23.35 -4.12 7.64
C ARG A 101 22.90 -4.25 9.09
N GLY A 102 22.02 -5.22 9.39
CA GLY A 102 21.38 -5.37 10.69
C GLY A 102 20.43 -4.23 11.06
N SER A 103 20.05 -3.36 10.13
CA SER A 103 19.06 -2.31 10.42
C SER A 103 17.67 -2.93 10.59
N ILE A 104 16.97 -2.53 11.64
CA ILE A 104 15.65 -3.02 12.02
C ILE A 104 14.62 -1.97 11.61
N LYS A 105 13.70 -2.31 10.71
CA LYS A 105 12.59 -1.47 10.29
C LYS A 105 11.32 -1.89 11.02
N LEU A 106 10.75 -0.99 11.79
CA LEU A 106 9.41 -1.10 12.37
C LEU A 106 8.40 -0.59 11.35
N ASN A 107 7.49 -1.45 10.90
CA ASN A 107 6.50 -1.07 9.90
C ASN A 107 5.45 -0.11 10.48
N PHE A 108 5.00 -0.36 11.71
CA PHE A 108 4.05 0.48 12.45
C PHE A 108 4.65 0.84 13.81
N PRO A 109 5.37 1.97 13.92
CA PRO A 109 5.95 2.38 15.20
C PRO A 109 4.93 2.97 16.17
N ASP A 110 3.72 3.27 15.68
CA ASP A 110 2.59 3.83 16.39
C ASP A 110 1.60 2.77 16.88
N LEU A 111 1.76 1.51 16.46
CA LEU A 111 0.94 0.38 16.92
C LEU A 111 1.80 -0.62 17.68
N GLU A 112 1.19 -1.25 18.67
CA GLU A 112 1.75 -2.41 19.34
C GLU A 112 1.33 -3.70 18.62
N VAL A 113 2.03 -4.81 18.91
CA VAL A 113 1.84 -6.08 18.20
C VAL A 113 0.41 -6.61 18.35
N TRP A 114 -0.20 -6.42 19.53
CA TRP A 114 -1.57 -6.85 19.81
C TRP A 114 -2.64 -5.99 19.12
N GLU A 115 -2.30 -4.81 18.61
CA GLU A 115 -3.20 -3.93 17.89
C GLU A 115 -3.16 -4.16 16.37
N MET A 116 -2.23 -4.99 15.89
CA MET A 116 -2.09 -5.29 14.48
C MET A 116 -3.20 -6.23 14.01
N THR A 117 -3.81 -5.90 12.87
CA THR A 117 -4.77 -6.78 12.21
C THR A 117 -4.13 -8.05 11.65
N GLU A 118 -2.91 -7.93 11.11
CA GLU A 118 -2.18 -9.03 10.50
C GLU A 118 -0.74 -9.05 11.00
N THR A 119 -0.32 -10.16 11.62
CA THR A 119 1.06 -10.32 12.12
C THR A 119 1.94 -11.23 11.28
N CYS A 120 1.37 -12.05 10.39
CA CYS A 120 2.11 -13.08 9.67
C CYS A 120 1.89 -12.99 8.16
N ALA A 121 2.98 -12.85 7.40
CA ALA A 121 2.93 -12.85 5.94
C ALA A 121 2.44 -14.18 5.34
N LEU A 122 2.70 -15.31 6.02
CA LEU A 122 2.23 -16.63 5.57
C LEU A 122 0.72 -16.78 5.75
N ASP A 123 0.16 -16.27 6.85
CA ASP A 123 -1.30 -16.31 7.05
C ASP A 123 -2.04 -15.44 6.02
N VAL A 124 -1.43 -14.33 5.63
CA VAL A 124 -1.96 -13.48 4.54
C VAL A 124 -1.87 -14.20 3.20
N ALA A 125 -0.75 -14.90 2.92
CA ALA A 125 -0.57 -15.65 1.68
C ALA A 125 -1.51 -16.86 1.57
N ASP A 126 -1.80 -17.55 2.68
CA ASP A 126 -2.70 -18.72 2.72
C ASP A 126 -4.15 -18.35 2.33
N ARG A 127 -4.55 -17.07 2.44
CA ARG A 127 -5.87 -16.58 2.00
C ARG A 127 -5.98 -16.43 0.49
N GLY A 128 -4.87 -16.54 -0.24
CA GLY A 128 -4.80 -16.38 -1.69
C GLY A 128 -4.43 -14.96 -2.12
N GLY A 129 -4.93 -14.55 -3.29
CA GLY A 129 -4.57 -13.28 -3.92
C GLY A 129 -5.15 -12.08 -3.17
N ILE A 130 -4.30 -11.10 -2.89
CA ILE A 130 -4.67 -9.80 -2.33
C ILE A 130 -4.21 -8.67 -3.25
N THR A 131 -4.87 -7.52 -3.15
CA THR A 131 -4.57 -6.35 -3.99
C THR A 131 -3.28 -5.63 -3.54
N LEU A 132 -2.67 -4.88 -4.45
CA LEU A 132 -1.46 -4.09 -4.15
C LEU A 132 -1.72 -3.01 -3.08
N GLU A 133 -2.94 -2.50 -3.02
CA GLU A 133 -3.43 -1.58 -2.01
C GLU A 133 -3.45 -2.23 -0.63
N GLU A 134 -4.04 -3.42 -0.50
CA GLU A 134 -4.12 -4.17 0.76
C GLU A 134 -2.71 -4.55 1.27
N VAL A 135 -1.82 -5.04 0.40
CA VAL A 135 -0.41 -5.28 0.75
C VAL A 135 0.24 -3.99 1.28
N GLY A 136 -0.03 -2.86 0.62
CA GLY A 136 0.47 -1.56 1.03
C GLY A 136 -0.05 -1.10 2.39
N GLU A 137 -1.27 -1.46 2.75
CA GLU A 137 -1.84 -1.20 4.08
C GLU A 137 -1.24 -2.10 5.15
N ILE A 138 -1.03 -3.38 4.85
CA ILE A 138 -0.46 -4.40 5.75
C ILE A 138 1.03 -4.14 6.03
N MET A 139 1.81 -3.65 5.06
CA MET A 139 3.26 -3.42 5.21
C MET A 139 3.64 -1.95 5.45
N ASN A 140 2.65 -1.06 5.60
CA ASN A 140 2.83 0.39 5.64
C ASN A 140 3.65 0.94 4.44
N LEU A 141 3.37 0.42 3.25
CA LEU A 141 3.97 0.84 1.98
C LEU A 141 2.96 1.60 1.13
N THR A 142 3.44 2.35 0.14
CA THR A 142 2.54 2.89 -0.88
C THR A 142 2.25 1.80 -1.90
N ARG A 143 1.06 1.81 -2.50
CA ARG A 143 0.70 0.92 -3.62
C ARG A 143 1.79 0.86 -4.69
N GLU A 144 2.30 2.02 -5.09
CA GLU A 144 3.36 2.09 -6.10
C GLU A 144 4.65 1.43 -5.63
N ARG A 145 5.00 1.54 -4.35
CA ARG A 145 6.17 0.84 -3.81
C ARG A 145 5.99 -0.67 -3.83
N VAL A 146 4.80 -1.17 -3.52
CA VAL A 146 4.49 -2.61 -3.63
C VAL A 146 4.64 -3.06 -5.09
N ARG A 147 4.05 -2.34 -6.04
CA ARG A 147 4.18 -2.61 -7.48
C ARG A 147 5.64 -2.68 -7.95
N GLN A 148 6.48 -1.76 -7.47
CA GLN A 148 7.92 -1.77 -7.79
C GLN A 148 8.62 -3.01 -7.24
N VAL A 149 8.32 -3.40 -6.00
CA VAL A 149 8.90 -4.59 -5.37
C VAL A 149 8.45 -5.85 -6.10
N GLU A 150 7.17 -5.93 -6.46
CA GLU A 150 6.61 -7.01 -7.27
C GLU A 150 7.32 -7.10 -8.63
N THR A 151 7.40 -6.02 -9.38
CA THR A 151 8.07 -5.99 -10.71
C THR A 151 9.53 -6.43 -10.60
N ALA A 152 10.26 -5.91 -9.59
CA ALA A 152 11.64 -6.30 -9.35
C ALA A 152 11.78 -7.77 -8.87
N GLY A 153 10.79 -8.28 -8.15
CA GLY A 153 10.71 -9.67 -7.71
C GLY A 153 10.50 -10.61 -8.89
N LEU A 154 9.53 -10.30 -9.75
CA LEU A 154 9.25 -11.06 -10.98
C LEU A 154 10.47 -11.10 -11.90
N ALA A 155 11.16 -9.98 -12.10
CA ALA A 155 12.39 -9.95 -12.90
C ALA A 155 13.52 -10.83 -12.32
N LYS A 156 13.64 -10.88 -10.99
CA LYS A 156 14.62 -11.77 -10.34
C LYS A 156 14.25 -13.23 -10.47
N LEU A 157 12.95 -13.53 -10.36
CA LEU A 157 12.41 -14.87 -10.54
C LEU A 157 12.70 -15.35 -11.97
N GLU A 158 12.39 -14.55 -12.99
CA GLU A 158 12.66 -14.87 -14.39
C GLU A 158 14.13 -15.18 -14.69
N ALA A 159 15.06 -14.51 -13.99
CA ALA A 159 16.49 -14.75 -14.12
C ALA A 159 16.99 -16.05 -13.48
N LEU A 160 16.17 -16.72 -12.65
CA LEU A 160 16.52 -18.01 -12.06
C LEU A 160 16.25 -19.13 -13.07
N GLN A 161 17.28 -19.93 -13.36
CA GLN A 161 17.20 -21.10 -14.25
C GLN A 161 16.11 -22.10 -13.82
N ASP A 162 15.78 -22.16 -12.52
CA ASP A 162 14.73 -23.05 -12.02
C ASP A 162 13.33 -22.72 -12.53
N ILE A 163 13.08 -21.51 -13.03
CA ILE A 163 11.80 -21.16 -13.68
C ILE A 163 11.67 -21.82 -15.04
N GLU A 164 12.78 -22.13 -15.71
CA GLU A 164 12.74 -22.89 -16.96
C GLU A 164 12.11 -24.26 -16.75
N ARG A 165 12.39 -24.92 -15.63
CA ARG A 165 11.77 -26.20 -15.22
C ARG A 165 10.28 -26.08 -14.88
N LEU A 166 9.83 -24.90 -14.45
CA LEU A 166 8.42 -24.66 -14.13
C LEU A 166 7.57 -24.41 -15.38
N LYS A 167 8.19 -23.97 -16.49
CA LYS A 167 7.49 -23.80 -17.78
C LYS A 167 6.95 -25.12 -18.31
N ASP A 168 7.61 -26.23 -18.01
CA ASP A 168 7.17 -27.58 -18.40
C ASP A 168 5.82 -27.99 -17.76
N TYR A 169 5.39 -27.30 -16.70
CA TYR A 169 4.09 -27.52 -16.05
C TYR A 169 2.96 -26.66 -16.64
N ILE A 170 3.28 -25.76 -17.57
CA ILE A 170 2.29 -24.98 -18.31
C ILE A 170 2.02 -25.74 -19.62
N LEU A 171 0.93 -26.52 -19.62
CA LEU A 171 0.37 -27.16 -20.82
C LEU A 171 -0.03 -26.11 -21.88
#